data_AF-A0A4Q3G3Z1-F1
#
_entry.id   AF-A0A4Q3G3Z1-F1
#
_cell.length_a   1.000
_cell.length_b   1.000
_cell.length_c   1.000
_cell.angle_alpha   90.00
_cell.angle_beta   90.00
_cell.angle_gamma   90.00
#
_symmetry.space_group_name_H-M   'P 1'
#
loop_
_entity.id
_entity.type
_entity.pdbx_description
1 polymer ?
#
loop_
_entity_poly.entity_id
_entity_poly.type
_entity_poly.pdbx_seq_one_letter_code
_entity_poly.pdbx_strand_id
1 'polypeptide(L)' 'MSDQINRVVLAYSGGLDTSVILKWLQQEYKCEVVTFTADLGQGE' A
#
# COMPACT_ATOMS: atom_id res chain seq x y z
N MET A 1 13.51 -17.37 -14.04
CA MET A 1 12.10 -17.29 -13.61
C MET A 1 11.92 -15.89 -13.09
N SER A 2 10.96 -15.14 -13.63
CA SER A 2 10.66 -13.79 -13.17
C SER A 2 10.02 -13.89 -11.79
N ASP A 3 10.64 -13.30 -10.77
CA ASP A 3 10.09 -13.25 -9.41
C ASP A 3 8.73 -12.54 -9.44
N GLN A 4 7.65 -13.30 -9.27
CA GLN A 4 6.32 -12.72 -9.08
C GLN A 4 6.27 -12.01 -7.74
N ILE A 5 5.79 -10.78 -7.75
CA ILE A 5 5.57 -10.01 -6.52
C ILE A 5 4.38 -10.61 -5.79
N ASN A 6 4.65 -11.33 -4.68
CA ASN A 6 3.61 -11.99 -3.90
C ASN A 6 2.98 -11.07 -2.85
N ARG A 7 3.76 -10.12 -2.30
CA ARG A 7 3.32 -9.23 -1.22
C ARG A 7 4.04 -7.89 -1.27
N VAL A 8 3.30 -6.82 -1.00
CA VAL A 8 3.79 -5.43 -0.88
C VAL A 8 3.36 -4.86 0.46
N VAL A 9 4.25 -4.11 1.12
CA VAL A 9 3.91 -3.25 2.26
C VAL A 9 3.82 -1.81 1.76
N LEU A 10 2.66 -1.19 1.93
CA LEU A 10 2.38 0.19 1.50
C LEU A 10 2.38 1.12 2.71
N ALA A 11 3.24 2.12 2.73
CA ALA A 11 3.09 3.25 3.64
C ALA A 11 1.80 4.01 3.27
N TYR A 12 0.81 3.95 4.15
CA TYR A 12 -0.54 4.41 3.90
C TYR A 12 -0.87 5.56 4.85
N SER A 13 -1.09 6.76 4.30
CA SER A 13 -1.41 7.95 5.08
C SER A 13 -2.91 8.14 5.32
N GLY A 14 -3.76 7.36 4.65
CA GLY A 14 -5.22 7.57 4.63
C GLY A 14 -5.69 8.59 3.60
N GLY A 15 -4.77 9.25 2.88
CA GLY A 15 -5.10 10.18 1.80
C GLY A 15 -5.63 9.49 0.54
N LEU A 16 -6.26 10.28 -0.34
CA LEU A 16 -6.79 9.82 -1.62
C LEU A 16 -5.72 9.12 -2.47
N ASP A 17 -4.54 9.70 -2.56
CA ASP A 17 -3.45 9.15 -3.38
C ASP A 17 -3.05 7.75 -2.90
N THR A 18 -2.82 7.59 -1.60
CA THR A 18 -2.46 6.28 -1.02
C THR A 18 -3.59 5.26 -1.13
N SER A 19 -4.85 5.72 -1.16
CA SER A 19 -6.03 4.86 -1.34
C SER A 19 -6.16 4.34 -2.77
N VAL A 20 -5.88 5.21 -3.76
CA VAL A 20 -5.86 4.81 -5.17
C VAL A 20 -4.70 3.86 -5.45
N ILE A 21 -3.50 4.16 -4.92
CA ILE A 21 -2.32 3.29 -5.06
C ILE A 21 -2.57 1.90 -4.48
N LEU A 22 -3.23 1.79 -3.32
CA LEU A 22 -3.60 0.50 -2.73
C LEU A 22 -4.41 -0.36 -3.70
N LYS A 23 -5.45 0.22 -4.33
CA LYS A 23 -6.28 -0.50 -5.31
C LYS A 23 -5.53 -0.84 -6.58
N TRP A 24 -4.69 0.06 -7.06
CA TRP A 24 -3.88 -0.15 -8.25
C TRP A 24 -2.88 -1.31 -8.06
N LEU A 25 -2.18 -1.37 -6.92
CA LEU A 25 -1.24 -2.46 -6.61
C LEU A 25 -1.92 -3.83 -6.57
N GLN A 26 -3.14 -3.91 -6.02
CA GLN A 26 -3.94 -5.13 -6.01
C GLN A 26 -4.33 -5.59 -7.42
N GLN A 27 -4.65 -4.65 -8.32
CA GLN A 27 -5.11 -4.96 -9.68
C GLN A 27 -3.96 -5.31 -10.62
N GLU A 28 -2.88 -4.53 -10.60
CA GLU A 28 -1.76 -4.65 -11.53
C GLU A 28 -0.89 -5.86 -11.18
N TYR A 29 -0.57 -6.03 -9.90
CA TYR A 29 0.36 -7.07 -9.45
C TYR A 29 -0.35 -8.33 -8.92
N LYS A 30 -1.68 -8.29 -8.73
CA LYS A 30 -2.46 -9.41 -8.17
C LYS A 30 -1.84 -9.98 -6.90
N CYS A 31 -1.32 -9.09 -6.06
CA CYS A 31 -0.53 -9.43 -4.88
C CYS A 31 -1.25 -8.98 -3.60
N GLU A 32 -0.81 -9.54 -2.48
CA GLU A 32 -1.27 -9.08 -1.17
C GLU A 32 -0.66 -7.71 -0.84
N VAL A 33 -1.48 -6.74 -0.45
CA VAL A 33 -1.01 -5.41 -0.04
C VAL A 33 -1.33 -5.21 1.44
N VAL A 34 -0.30 -5.04 2.25
CA VAL A 34 -0.41 -4.73 3.69
C VAL A 34 -0.12 -3.25 3.88
N THR A 35 -1.04 -2.52 4.51
CA THR A 35 -0.84 -1.10 4.78
C THR A 35 -0.14 -0.88 6.12
N PHE A 36 0.83 0.03 6.13
CA PHE A 36 1.48 0.52 7.34
C PHE A 36 1.21 2.02 7.49
N THR A 37 0.60 2.40 8.60
CA THR A 37 0.39 3.80 8.98
C THR A 37 1.18 4.05 10.26
N ALA A 38 2.13 4.96 10.21
CA ALA A 38 2.85 5.43 11.39
C ALA A 38 2.13 6.64 11.97
N ASP A 39 1.94 6.65 13.28
CA ASP A 39 1.56 7.87 14.00
C ASP A 39 2.81 8.74 14.20
N LEU A 40 2.74 9.98 13.76
CA LEU A 40 3.81 10.98 13.83
C LEU A 40 3.35 12.26 14.56
N GLY A 41 2.25 12.21 15.32
CA GLY A 41 1.65 13.39 15.94
C GLY A 41 0.75 14.17 14.96
N GLN A 42 0.07 13.47 14.05
CA GLN A 42 -0.71 14.09 12.97
C GLN A 42 -1.98 14.84 13.45
N GLY A 43 -2.27 14.78 14.75
CA GLY A 43 -3.41 15.43 15.40
C GLY A 43 -3.07 16.15 16.71
N GLU A 44 -1.77 16.39 17.01
CA GLU A 44 -1.30 17.29 18.07
C GLU A 44 -0.77 18.61 17.49
#